data_AF-A0A955DRC1-F1
#
_entry.id   AF-A0A955DRC1-F1
#
_cell.length_a   1.000
_cell.length_b   1.000
_cell.length_c   1.000
_cell.angle_alpha   90.00
_cell.angle_beta   90.00
_cell.angle_gamma   90.00
#
_symmetry.space_group_name_H-M   'P 1'
#
loop_
_entity.id
_entity.type
_entity.pdbx_description
1 polymer ?
#
loop_
_entity_poly.entity_id
_entity_poly.type
_entity_poly.pdbx_seq_one_letter_code
_entity_poly.pdbx_strand_id
1 'polypeptide(L)'
;MTSATIVRERASDGGWGFTLRVDDAATPHLHEATLSWADYNFWSPSGGDAPSAVMLAVVRFLLSRSAADDLPEHFDASLVRRLHRDADVVIPGLITAEG
;
A
#
# COMPACT_ATOMS: atom_id res chain seq x y z
N MET A 1 -13.20 7.43 10.58
CA MET A 1 -13.04 6.83 9.24
C MET A 1 -11.55 6.83 8.98
N THR A 2 -10.93 5.66 8.83
CA THR A 2 -9.47 5.57 8.66
C THR A 2 -9.14 5.81 7.19
N SER A 3 -8.22 6.73 6.91
CA SER A 3 -7.78 7.04 5.54
C SER A 3 -6.26 6.98 5.44
N ALA A 4 -5.75 6.63 4.24
CA ALA A 4 -4.33 6.62 3.95
C ALA A 4 -4.01 7.51 2.75
N THR A 5 -2.89 8.23 2.82
CA THR A 5 -2.36 9.08 1.75
C THR A 5 -0.85 8.89 1.58
N ILE A 6 -0.35 9.08 0.36
CA ILE A 6 1.09 9.07 0.07
C ILE A 6 1.63 10.47 0.35
N VAL A 7 2.52 10.60 1.33
CA VAL A 7 3.23 11.85 1.62
C VAL A 7 4.45 12.00 0.72
N ARG A 8 5.12 10.89 0.43
CA ARG A 8 6.33 10.86 -0.39
C ARG A 8 6.44 9.55 -1.15
N GLU A 9 6.85 9.63 -2.41
CA GLU A 9 7.26 8.48 -3.23
C GLU A 9 8.73 8.65 -3.63
N ARG A 10 9.50 7.56 -3.64
CA ARG A 10 10.91 7.52 -4.05
C ARG A 10 11.16 6.27 -4.88
N ALA A 11 11.73 6.45 -6.07
CA ALA A 11 12.30 5.33 -6.82
C ALA A 11 13.53 4.77 -6.09
N SER A 12 13.76 3.46 -6.25
CA SER A 12 14.90 2.73 -5.71
C SER A 12 15.31 1.61 -6.67
N ASP A 13 16.48 1.02 -6.46
CA ASP A 13 17.04 -0.02 -7.35
C ASP A 13 16.20 -1.31 -7.43
N GLY A 14 15.18 -1.50 -6.57
CA GLY A 14 14.33 -2.69 -6.55
C GLY A 14 12.82 -2.43 -6.63
N GLY A 15 12.42 -1.18 -6.86
CA GLY A 15 11.02 -0.76 -6.78
C GLY A 15 10.86 0.65 -6.22
N TRP A 16 9.89 0.84 -5.35
CA TRP A 16 9.55 2.15 -4.79
C TRP A 16 9.50 2.11 -3.26
N GLY A 17 9.91 3.21 -2.64
CA GLY A 17 9.72 3.49 -1.22
C GLY A 17 8.70 4.62 -1.05
N PHE A 18 7.88 4.51 -0.01
CA PHE A 18 6.79 5.45 0.27
C PHE A 18 6.80 5.87 1.72
N THR A 19 6.53 7.14 1.96
CA THR A 19 6.07 7.62 3.28
C THR A 19 4.56 7.76 3.20
N LEU A 20 3.85 7.03 4.04
CA LEU A 20 2.40 7.01 4.14
C LEU A 20 1.97 7.79 5.38
N ARG A 21 0.88 8.54 5.25
CA ARG A 21 0.13 9.07 6.40
C ARG A 21 -1.17 8.31 6.51
N VAL A 22 -1.38 7.67 7.66
CA VAL A 22 -2.64 7.03 8.03
C VAL A 22 -3.31 7.93 9.06
N ASP A 23 -4.44 8.52 8.69
CA ASP A 23 -5.27 9.30 9.60
C ASP A 23 -6.28 8.36 10.26
N ASP A 24 -6.13 8.14 11.56
CA ASP A 24 -7.17 7.56 12.40
C ASP A 24 -7.91 8.64 13.21
N ALA A 25 -8.93 8.26 13.98
CA ALA A 25 -9.78 9.22 14.70
C ALA A 25 -9.08 9.94 15.87
N ALA A 26 -7.90 9.49 16.29
CA ALA A 26 -7.17 10.01 17.45
C ALA A 26 -5.88 10.74 17.03
N THR A 27 -5.05 10.16 16.15
CA THR A 27 -3.76 10.74 15.74
C THR A 27 -3.37 10.30 14.31
N PRO A 28 -2.72 11.15 13.51
CA PRO A 28 -2.09 10.71 12.26
C PRO A 28 -0.79 9.94 12.52
N HIS A 29 -0.64 8.78 11.89
CA HIS A 29 0.54 7.93 11.97
C HIS A 29 1.32 7.97 10.64
N LEU A 30 2.65 8.00 10.73
CA LEU A 30 3.53 7.90 9.56
C LEU A 30 4.11 6.50 9.48
N HIS A 31 4.09 5.94 8.28
CA HIS A 31 4.66 4.62 7.98
C HIS A 31 5.56 4.72 6.76
N GLU A 32 6.66 3.98 6.77
CA GLU A 32 7.49 3.75 5.58
C GLU A 32 7.11 2.40 4.96
N ALA A 33 6.85 2.39 3.66
CA ALA A 33 6.47 1.20 2.93
C ALA A 33 7.32 1.00 1.68
N THR A 34 7.56 -0.26 1.30
CA THR A 34 8.23 -0.62 0.04
C THR A 34 7.32 -1.40 -0.88
N LEU A 35 7.45 -1.17 -2.19
CA LEU A 35 6.82 -1.94 -3.24
C LEU A 35 7.90 -2.45 -4.19
N SER A 36 8.07 -3.78 -4.25
CA SER A 36 9.00 -4.39 -5.20
C SER A 36 8.46 -4.33 -6.63
N TRP A 37 9.35 -4.37 -7.63
CA TRP A 37 8.92 -4.55 -9.02
C TRP A 37 8.11 -5.82 -9.24
N ALA A 38 8.43 -6.90 -8.52
CA ALA A 38 7.73 -8.18 -8.67
C ALA A 38 6.26 -8.06 -8.23
N ASP A 39 6.00 -7.44 -7.08
CA ASP A 39 4.64 -7.25 -6.58
C ASP A 39 3.89 -6.19 -7.40
N TYR A 40 4.56 -5.12 -7.83
CA TYR A 40 3.98 -4.13 -8.74
C TYR A 40 3.54 -4.77 -10.05
N ASN A 41 4.41 -5.51 -10.73
CA ASN A 41 4.10 -6.18 -11.99
C ASN A 41 3.01 -7.25 -11.84
N PHE A 42 2.90 -7.83 -10.65
CA PHE A 42 1.86 -8.82 -10.36
C PHE A 42 0.47 -8.16 -10.25
N TRP A 43 0.34 -7.04 -9.52
CA TRP A 43 -0.95 -6.36 -9.33
C TRP A 43 -1.30 -5.36 -10.45
N SER A 44 -0.31 -4.78 -11.12
CA SER A 44 -0.45 -3.92 -12.31
C SER A 44 0.30 -4.52 -13.50
N PRO A 45 -0.24 -5.57 -14.14
CA PRO A 45 0.46 -6.32 -15.19
C PRO A 45 0.66 -5.53 -16.48
N SER A 46 -0.15 -4.51 -16.74
CA SER A 46 0.04 -3.58 -17.86
C SER A 46 1.11 -2.52 -17.56
N GLY A 47 1.49 -2.36 -16.28
CA GLY A 47 2.35 -1.28 -15.81
C GLY A 47 1.74 0.11 -15.98
N GLY A 48 0.43 0.21 -16.22
CA GLY A 48 -0.28 1.46 -16.50
C GLY A 48 -0.69 2.24 -15.25
N ASP A 49 -0.66 1.62 -14.07
CA ASP A 49 -1.04 2.27 -12.82
C ASP A 49 0.14 3.02 -12.18
N ALA A 50 -0.12 4.11 -11.49
CA ALA A 50 0.93 4.76 -10.71
C ALA A 50 1.37 3.83 -9.55
N PRO A 51 2.68 3.72 -9.24
CA PRO A 51 3.16 2.93 -8.10
C PRO A 51 2.51 3.32 -6.76
N SER A 52 2.26 4.62 -6.57
CA SER A 52 1.50 5.17 -5.44
C SER A 52 0.06 4.68 -5.40
N ALA A 53 -0.62 4.54 -6.54
CA ALA A 53 -1.98 3.99 -6.60
C ALA A 53 -2.01 2.51 -6.19
N VAL A 54 -1.02 1.73 -6.63
CA VAL A 54 -0.85 0.33 -6.21
C VAL A 54 -0.58 0.24 -4.70
N MET A 55 0.32 1.06 -4.17
CA MET A 55 0.61 1.09 -2.74
C MET A 55 -0.60 1.53 -1.91
N LEU A 56 -1.37 2.53 -2.36
CA LEU A 56 -2.62 2.91 -1.68
C LEU A 56 -3.66 1.78 -1.67
N ALA A 57 -3.78 1.02 -2.75
CA ALA A 57 -4.65 -0.17 -2.79
C ALA A 57 -4.23 -1.22 -1.74
N VAL A 58 -2.92 -1.48 -1.60
CA VAL A 58 -2.35 -2.37 -0.57
C VAL A 58 -2.69 -1.88 0.84
N VAL A 59 -2.50 -0.58 1.12
CA VAL A 59 -2.77 0.00 2.45
C VAL A 59 -4.26 0.01 2.75
N ARG A 60 -5.11 0.39 1.79
CA ARG A 60 -6.57 0.31 1.92
C ARG A 60 -7.03 -1.11 2.23
N PHE A 61 -6.43 -2.10 1.57
CA PHE A 61 -6.70 -3.50 1.87
C PHE A 61 -6.31 -3.85 3.31
N LEU A 62 -5.12 -3.49 3.79
CA LEU A 62 -4.70 -3.73 5.18
C LEU A 62 -5.64 -3.08 6.20
N LEU A 63 -5.98 -1.80 6.00
CA LEU A 63 -6.88 -1.05 6.89
C LEU A 63 -8.32 -1.59 6.87
N SER A 64 -8.71 -2.37 5.84
CA SER A 64 -9.99 -3.08 5.83
C SER A 64 -9.99 -4.33 6.72
N ARG A 65 -8.82 -4.81 7.16
CA ARG A 65 -8.64 -6.07 7.91
C ARG A 65 -8.09 -5.86 9.32
N SER A 66 -7.37 -4.77 9.56
CA SER A 66 -6.68 -4.48 10.83
C SER A 66 -6.88 -3.02 11.24
N ALA A 67 -6.67 -2.73 12.52
CA ALA A 67 -6.64 -1.35 13.00
C ALA A 67 -5.39 -0.63 12.46
N ALA A 68 -5.44 0.72 12.38
CA ALA A 68 -4.30 1.53 11.97
C ALA A 68 -3.08 1.30 12.87
N ASP A 69 -3.30 1.18 14.18
CA ASP A 69 -2.28 0.91 15.19
C ASP A 69 -1.55 -0.43 15.00
N ASP A 70 -2.15 -1.38 14.28
CA ASP A 70 -1.54 -2.69 14.01
C ASP A 70 -0.61 -2.66 12.79
N LEU A 71 -0.63 -1.58 11.99
CA LEU A 71 0.28 -1.45 10.85
C LEU A 71 1.70 -1.19 11.36
N PRO A 72 2.70 -1.98 10.96
CA PRO A 72 4.09 -1.71 11.32
C PRO A 72 4.52 -0.32 10.83
N GLU A 73 5.37 0.37 11.59
CA GLU A 73 5.99 1.63 11.14
C GLU A 73 6.77 1.45 9.83
N HIS A 74 7.31 0.24 9.59
CA HIS A 74 8.04 -0.12 8.38
C HIS A 74 7.54 -1.46 7.86
N PHE A 75 7.06 -1.52 6.62
CA PHE A 75 6.62 -2.78 6.01
C PHE A 75 6.86 -2.86 4.50
N ASP A 76 6.89 -4.08 4.00
CA ASP A 76 6.92 -4.35 2.56
C ASP A 76 5.52 -4.74 2.07
N ALA A 77 5.16 -4.34 0.85
CA ALA A 77 3.85 -4.63 0.28
C ALA A 77 3.54 -6.14 0.25
N SER A 78 4.55 -7.01 0.12
CA SER A 78 4.36 -8.47 0.17
C SER A 78 3.83 -8.98 1.52
N LEU A 79 3.89 -8.17 2.59
CA LEU A 79 3.32 -8.51 3.90
C LEU A 79 1.85 -8.92 3.78
N VAL A 80 1.05 -8.22 2.97
CA VAL A 80 -0.39 -8.48 2.83
C VAL A 80 -0.69 -9.89 2.33
N ARG A 81 0.19 -10.43 1.48
CA ARG A 81 0.08 -11.77 0.89
C ARG A 81 0.40 -12.87 1.89
N ARG A 82 1.24 -12.55 2.89
CA ARG A 82 1.56 -13.45 4.02
C ARG A 82 0.43 -13.49 5.04
N LEU A 83 -0.24 -12.36 5.24
CA LEU A 83 -1.32 -12.21 6.22
C LEU A 83 -2.69 -12.67 5.69
N HIS A 84 -2.97 -12.45 4.40
CA HIS A 84 -4.29 -12.67 3.82
C HIS A 84 -4.21 -13.39 2.47
N ARG A 85 -4.83 -14.58 2.40
CA ARG A 85 -4.79 -15.42 1.19
C ARG A 85 -5.54 -14.83 -0.01
N ASP A 86 -6.46 -13.91 0.21
CA ASP A 86 -7.27 -13.26 -0.83
C ASP A 86 -6.68 -11.92 -1.30
N ALA A 87 -5.53 -11.48 -0.75
CA ALA A 87 -4.92 -10.20 -1.09
C ALA A 87 -4.69 -10.05 -2.61
N ASP A 88 -4.14 -11.09 -3.24
CA ASP A 88 -3.81 -11.10 -4.67
C ASP A 88 -5.06 -11.00 -5.58
N VAL A 89 -6.24 -11.37 -5.07
CA VAL A 89 -7.51 -11.27 -5.79
C VAL A 89 -8.16 -9.90 -5.60
N VAL A 90 -8.05 -9.34 -4.39
CA VAL A 90 -8.77 -8.11 -4.02
C VAL A 90 -8.01 -6.85 -4.42
N ILE A 91 -6.68 -6.80 -4.20
CA ILE A 91 -5.88 -5.60 -4.38
C ILE A 91 -6.00 -4.99 -5.79
N PRO A 92 -5.95 -5.77 -6.89
CA PRO A 92 -6.10 -5.20 -8.23
C PRO A 92 -7.42 -4.43 -8.43
N GLY A 93 -8.51 -4.89 -7.79
CA GLY A 93 -9.81 -4.21 -7.85
C GLY A 93 -9.91 -2.94 -7.00
N LEU A 94 -8.91 -2.66 -6.15
CA LEU A 94 -8.81 -1.47 -5.32
C LEU A 94 -7.88 -0.40 -5.91
N ILE A 95 -7.15 -0.73 -6.98
CA ILE A 95 -6.27 0.23 -7.67
C ILE A 95 -7.16 1.23 -8.40
N THR A 96 -7.14 2.47 -7.90
CA THR A 96 -7.84 3.60 -8.51
C THR A 96 -6.82 4.57 -9.05
N ALA A 97 -6.99 5.02 -10.28
CA ALA A 97 -6.31 6.22 -10.74
C ALA A 97 -6.77 7.38 -9.84
N GLU A 98 -5.89 7.86 -8.97
CA GLU A 98 -6.11 9.15 -8.33
C GLU A 98 -5.98 10.17 -9.48
N GLY A 99 -7.12 10.77 -9.85
CA GLY A 99 -7.25 11.68 -10.99
C GLY A 99 -6.62 13.05 -10.76
#